data_AF-A0A554JG15-F1
#
_entry.id   AF-A0A554JG15-F1
#
_cell.length_a   1.000
_cell.length_b   1.000
_cell.length_c   1.000
_cell.angle_alpha   90.00
_cell.angle_beta   90.00
_cell.angle_gamma   90.00
#
_symmetry.space_group_name_H-M   'P 1'
#
loop_
_entity.id
_entity.type
_entity.pdbx_description
1 polymer ?
#
loop_
_entity_poly.entity_id
_entity_poly.type
_entity_poly.pdbx_seq_one_letter_code
_entity_poly.pdbx_strand_id
1 'polypeptide(L)'
;MLVSLSIFALITTIALTNHGKFNNAILLTNLAYETALTIRQAQAYGLGVRGAESGANRFDVGYGVHFISSSPTSFVFFVDKGGAAANRRYDSAGGELIEVYTLLKGHTIKRFCGLQGGVERCNDSAFNPIDSINIVFERPDPDAIITSSAGTIFSRARIIVAGPTGGERQIVVESTGQISVP
;
A
#
# COMPACT_ATOMS: atom_id res chain seq x y z
N MET A 1 26.88 35.22 -31.54
CA MET A 1 25.83 35.49 -30.53
C MET A 1 24.54 34.72 -30.81
N LEU A 2 24.06 34.64 -32.06
CA LEU A 2 22.84 33.86 -32.39
C LEU A 2 23.05 32.34 -32.24
N VAL A 3 24.21 31.84 -32.66
CA VAL A 3 24.60 30.42 -32.52
C VAL A 3 24.77 30.00 -31.05
N SER A 4 25.28 30.89 -30.19
CA SER A 4 25.44 30.57 -28.77
C SER A 4 24.07 30.51 -28.07
N LEU A 5 23.15 31.42 -28.38
CA LEU A 5 21.79 31.41 -27.82
C LEU A 5 21.02 30.15 -28.21
N SER A 6 21.16 29.65 -29.44
CA SER A 6 20.49 28.41 -29.87
C SER A 6 21.02 27.18 -29.12
N ILE A 7 22.34 27.09 -28.90
CA ILE A 7 22.96 26.01 -28.13
C ILE A 7 22.53 26.08 -26.65
N PHE A 8 22.52 27.28 -26.05
CA PHE A 8 22.04 27.46 -24.68
C PHE A 8 20.58 27.06 -24.50
N ALA A 9 19.69 27.46 -25.42
CA ALA A 9 18.28 27.08 -25.39
C ALA A 9 18.09 25.56 -25.52
N LEU A 10 18.85 24.90 -26.42
CA LEU A 10 18.82 23.46 -26.60
C LEU A 10 19.21 22.72 -25.31
N ILE A 11 20.35 23.09 -24.72
CA ILE A 11 20.85 22.47 -23.48
C ILE A 11 19.87 22.70 -22.33
N THR A 12 19.33 23.91 -22.19
CA THR A 12 18.36 24.24 -21.13
C THR A 12 17.09 23.41 -21.26
N THR A 13 16.61 23.20 -22.49
CA THR A 13 15.40 22.39 -22.75
C THR A 13 15.63 20.92 -22.37
N ILE A 14 16.79 20.35 -22.72
CA ILE A 14 17.16 18.98 -22.35
C ILE A 14 17.29 18.86 -20.82
N ALA A 15 17.94 19.83 -20.17
CA ALA A 15 18.10 19.83 -18.71
C ALA A 15 16.74 19.92 -17.99
N LEU A 16 15.85 20.81 -18.42
CA LEU A 16 14.55 21.04 -17.78
C LEU A 16 13.60 19.83 -17.94
N THR A 17 13.59 19.20 -19.12
CA THR A 17 12.79 18.00 -19.37
C THR A 17 13.28 16.79 -18.57
N ASN A 18 14.60 16.64 -18.38
CA ASN A 18 15.16 15.59 -17.52
C ASN A 18 14.90 15.85 -16.03
N HIS A 19 14.92 17.12 -15.59
CA HIS A 19 14.71 17.48 -14.19
C HIS A 19 13.29 17.12 -13.70
N GLY A 20 12.27 17.33 -14.53
CA GLY A 20 10.89 16.95 -14.21
C GLY A 20 10.69 15.44 -14.07
N LYS A 21 11.30 14.64 -14.96
CA LYS A 21 11.25 13.17 -14.90
C LYS A 21 11.97 12.62 -13.67
N PHE A 22 13.14 13.18 -13.35
CA PHE A 22 13.93 12.78 -12.19
C PHE A 22 13.19 13.07 -10.87
N ASN A 23 12.62 14.26 -10.71
CA ASN A 23 11.87 14.61 -9.51
C ASN A 23 10.66 13.68 -9.28
N ASN A 24 9.92 13.36 -10.34
CA ASN A 24 8.80 12.43 -10.25
C ASN A 24 9.24 11.00 -9.92
N ALA A 25 10.36 10.54 -10.48
CA ALA A 25 10.91 9.22 -10.17
C ALA A 25 11.32 9.09 -8.69
N ILE A 26 11.91 10.15 -8.10
CA ILE A 26 12.22 10.19 -6.67
C ILE A 26 10.95 10.16 -5.84
N LEU A 27 9.95 11.00 -6.15
CA LEU A 27 8.70 11.04 -5.40
C LEU A 27 7.96 9.70 -5.42
N LEU A 28 7.90 9.05 -6.59
CA LEU A 28 7.30 7.72 -6.74
C LEU A 28 8.06 6.66 -5.93
N THR A 29 9.39 6.73 -5.92
CA THR A 29 10.23 5.82 -5.13
C THR A 29 10.02 6.04 -3.64
N ASN A 30 9.96 7.29 -3.17
CA ASN A 30 9.66 7.62 -1.78
C ASN A 30 8.29 7.11 -1.37
N LEU A 31 7.26 7.29 -2.20
CA LEU A 31 5.92 6.76 -1.96
C LEU A 31 5.92 5.22 -1.83
N ALA A 32 6.64 4.52 -2.70
CA ALA A 32 6.76 3.07 -2.62
C ALA A 32 7.45 2.62 -1.32
N TYR A 33 8.46 3.37 -0.87
CA TYR A 33 9.09 3.12 0.43
C TYR A 33 8.21 3.48 1.61
N GLU A 34 7.49 4.60 1.59
CA GLU A 34 6.56 5.00 2.64
C GLU A 34 5.45 3.96 2.81
N THR A 35 4.82 3.51 1.72
CA THR A 35 3.82 2.44 1.76
C THR A 35 4.39 1.14 2.33
N ALA A 36 5.58 0.72 1.90
CA ALA A 36 6.24 -0.46 2.45
C ALA A 36 6.60 -0.31 3.95
N LEU A 37 7.00 0.89 4.37
CA LEU A 37 7.27 1.21 5.77
C LEU A 37 6.01 1.18 6.62
N THR A 38 4.88 1.69 6.13
CA THR A 38 3.59 1.59 6.85
C THR A 38 3.15 0.14 7.02
N ILE A 39 3.37 -0.72 6.02
CA ILE A 39 3.10 -2.17 6.14
C ILE A 39 4.04 -2.80 7.18
N ARG A 40 5.33 -2.44 7.21
CA ARG A 40 6.26 -2.90 8.25
C ARG A 40 5.88 -2.40 9.64
N GLN A 41 5.35 -1.19 9.73
CA GLN A 41 4.83 -0.63 10.97
C GLN A 41 3.60 -1.43 11.43
N ALA A 42 2.70 -1.80 10.52
CA ALA A 42 1.58 -2.71 10.81
C ALA A 42 2.08 -4.05 11.36
N GLN A 43 3.10 -4.65 10.74
CA GLN A 43 3.72 -5.88 11.22
C GLN A 43 4.33 -5.72 12.61
N ALA A 44 5.08 -4.64 12.85
CA ALA A 44 5.69 -4.37 14.15
C ALA A 44 4.66 -4.10 15.25
N TYR A 45 3.52 -3.49 14.91
CA TYR A 45 2.44 -3.21 15.85
C TYR A 45 1.60 -4.45 16.12
N GLY A 46 1.27 -5.23 15.10
CA GLY A 46 0.62 -6.54 15.20
C GLY A 46 1.41 -7.50 16.08
N LEU A 47 2.74 -7.56 15.87
CA LEU A 47 3.68 -8.34 16.68
C LEU A 47 4.19 -7.61 17.93
N GLY A 48 3.69 -6.42 18.24
CA GLY A 48 4.11 -5.58 19.37
C GLY A 48 3.21 -5.77 20.59
N VAL A 49 3.73 -5.67 21.82
CA VAL A 49 2.89 -5.74 23.05
C VAL A 49 2.35 -4.33 23.29
N ARG A 50 1.73 -3.74 22.28
CA ARG A 50 0.98 -2.49 22.44
C ARG A 50 -0.47 -2.90 22.58
N GLY A 51 -0.97 -2.90 23.82
CA GLY A 51 -2.40 -3.01 24.04
C GLY A 51 -3.09 -1.84 23.35
N ALA A 52 -4.19 -2.09 22.65
CA ALA A 52 -5.02 -1.03 22.11
C ALA A 52 -5.42 -0.09 23.26
N GLU A 53 -5.10 1.20 23.15
CA GLU A 53 -5.45 2.19 24.18
C GLU A 53 -6.96 2.38 24.23
N SER A 54 -7.63 1.56 25.04
CA SER A 54 -8.84 1.90 25.80
C SER A 54 -9.16 0.76 26.77
N GLY A 55 -8.56 0.79 27.96
CA GLY A 55 -9.11 0.19 29.19
C GLY A 55 -9.34 -1.32 29.26
N ALA A 56 -9.01 -2.11 28.24
CA ALA A 56 -9.21 -3.56 28.25
C ALA A 56 -7.90 -4.26 27.84
N ASN A 57 -7.52 -5.29 28.61
CA ASN A 57 -6.43 -6.24 28.35
C ASN A 57 -6.62 -7.04 27.05
N ARG A 58 -6.78 -6.37 25.91
CA ARG A 58 -6.86 -7.00 24.58
C ARG A 58 -5.48 -6.96 23.95
N PHE A 59 -4.72 -8.00 24.24
CA PHE A 59 -3.42 -8.30 23.62
C PHE A 59 -3.56 -9.06 22.29
N ASP A 60 -4.81 -9.41 21.94
CA ASP A 60 -5.20 -10.12 20.73
C ASP A 60 -5.79 -9.10 19.75
N VAL A 61 -4.97 -8.18 19.25
CA VAL A 61 -5.39 -7.17 18.27
C VAL A 61 -4.52 -7.28 17.02
N GLY A 62 -5.16 -7.29 15.86
CA GLY A 62 -4.47 -7.31 14.58
C GLY A 62 -4.23 -5.88 14.09
N TYR A 63 -3.08 -5.61 13.48
CA TYR A 63 -2.83 -4.35 12.80
C TYR A 63 -2.69 -4.59 11.31
N GLY A 64 -3.29 -3.73 10.49
CA GLY A 64 -3.29 -3.94 9.06
C GLY A 64 -3.43 -2.69 8.23
N VAL A 65 -3.22 -2.88 6.93
CA VAL A 65 -3.40 -1.85 5.91
C VAL A 65 -4.49 -2.28 4.95
N HIS A 66 -5.41 -1.37 4.66
CA HIS A 66 -6.54 -1.57 3.77
C HIS A 66 -6.39 -0.68 2.53
N PHE A 67 -6.48 -1.31 1.36
CA PHE A 67 -6.50 -0.65 0.06
C PHE A 67 -7.84 -0.90 -0.61
N ILE A 68 -8.43 0.15 -1.20
CA ILE A 68 -9.74 0.09 -1.85
C ILE A 68 -9.66 0.68 -3.26
N SER A 69 -10.36 0.06 -4.21
CA SER A 69 -10.39 0.52 -5.62
C SER A 69 -11.10 1.86 -5.80
N SER A 70 -12.09 2.18 -4.95
CA SER A 70 -12.86 3.43 -5.02
C SER A 70 -12.06 4.66 -4.56
N SER A 71 -10.97 4.47 -3.81
CA SER A 71 -10.12 5.54 -3.31
C SER A 71 -8.65 5.29 -3.67
N PRO A 72 -8.27 5.41 -4.96
CA PRO A 72 -6.90 5.12 -5.40
C PRO A 72 -5.88 6.15 -4.88
N THR A 73 -6.34 7.26 -4.29
CA THR A 73 -5.48 8.32 -3.73
C THR A 73 -5.30 8.20 -2.22
N SER A 74 -5.80 7.14 -1.58
CA SER A 74 -5.56 6.93 -0.16
C SER A 74 -5.54 5.46 0.21
N PHE A 75 -4.91 5.16 1.34
CA PHE A 75 -5.01 3.86 1.98
C PHE A 75 -5.15 4.03 3.49
N VAL A 76 -5.72 3.03 4.14
CA VAL A 76 -6.11 3.12 5.55
C VAL A 76 -5.23 2.20 6.38
N PHE A 77 -4.64 2.75 7.44
CA PHE A 77 -4.02 1.97 8.51
C PHE A 77 -5.07 1.76 9.62
N PHE A 78 -5.32 0.50 9.97
CA PHE A 78 -6.39 0.12 10.86
C PHE A 78 -5.95 -0.92 11.90
N VAL A 79 -6.73 -1.01 12.97
CA VAL A 79 -6.62 -2.04 14.01
C VAL A 79 -7.87 -2.91 13.98
N ASP A 80 -7.68 -4.21 13.73
CA ASP A 80 -8.70 -5.23 13.92
C ASP A 80 -8.83 -5.47 15.43
N LYS A 81 -9.95 -5.00 16.00
CA LYS A 81 -10.21 -5.11 17.44
C LYS A 81 -10.66 -6.55 17.73
N GLY A 82 -9.73 -7.35 18.25
CA GLY A 82 -9.95 -8.78 18.48
C GLY A 82 -11.20 -9.19 19.27
N GLY A 83 -11.53 -10.48 19.18
CA GLY A 83 -12.69 -11.12 19.81
C GLY A 83 -13.70 -11.62 18.78
N ALA A 84 -14.99 -11.64 19.13
CA ALA A 84 -16.07 -12.12 18.25
C ALA A 84 -16.32 -11.26 16.99
N ALA A 85 -15.64 -10.11 16.89
CA ALA A 85 -15.70 -9.20 15.75
C ALA A 85 -14.43 -9.25 14.86
N ALA A 86 -13.41 -10.04 15.23
CA ALA A 86 -12.17 -10.15 14.49
C ALA A 86 -12.42 -10.80 13.12
N ASN A 87 -12.52 -9.98 12.08
CA ASN A 87 -12.84 -10.43 10.74
C ASN A 87 -11.65 -10.31 9.78
N ARG A 88 -10.50 -9.82 10.27
CA ARG A 88 -9.25 -9.59 9.52
C ARG A 88 -9.45 -8.67 8.33
N ARG A 89 -10.36 -7.72 8.48
CA ARG A 89 -10.75 -6.73 7.47
C ARG A 89 -10.97 -5.39 8.17
N TYR A 90 -10.93 -4.33 7.38
CA TYR A 90 -11.26 -3.01 7.88
C TYR A 90 -12.78 -2.82 7.99
N ASP A 91 -13.28 -2.54 9.19
CA ASP A 91 -14.65 -2.07 9.45
C ASP A 91 -14.64 -0.60 9.92
N SER A 92 -15.10 0.30 9.04
CA SER A 92 -15.19 1.73 9.35
C SER A 92 -16.24 2.05 10.43
N ALA A 93 -17.26 1.21 10.59
CA ALA A 93 -18.28 1.36 11.64
C ALA A 93 -17.80 0.82 13.00
N GLY A 94 -16.80 -0.08 13.01
CA GLY A 94 -16.17 -0.62 14.22
C GLY A 94 -15.19 0.33 14.93
N GLY A 95 -14.95 1.51 14.35
CA GLY A 95 -13.96 2.47 14.85
C GLY A 95 -12.54 1.90 14.83
N GLU A 96 -12.24 1.08 13.82
CA GLU A 96 -10.94 0.41 13.59
C GLU A 96 -9.93 1.31 12.89
N LEU A 97 -10.38 2.47 12.41
CA LEU A 97 -9.54 3.47 11.77
C LEU A 97 -8.50 4.02 12.77
N ILE A 98 -7.22 3.85 12.43
CA ILE A 98 -6.12 4.53 13.13
C ILE A 98 -5.75 5.79 12.35
N GLU A 99 -5.42 5.62 11.07
CA GLU A 99 -4.88 6.70 10.25
C GLU A 99 -5.22 6.51 8.77
N VAL A 100 -5.52 7.61 8.07
CA VAL A 100 -5.69 7.61 6.61
C VAL A 100 -4.48 8.25 5.97
N TYR A 101 -3.76 7.49 5.16
CA TYR A 101 -2.64 7.98 4.38
C TYR A 101 -3.16 8.45 3.02
N THR A 102 -3.04 9.74 2.75
CA THR A 102 -3.40 10.34 1.46
C THR A 102 -2.16 10.50 0.59
N LEU A 103 -2.23 10.01 -0.65
CA LEU A 103 -1.14 10.11 -1.61
C LEU A 103 -1.03 11.56 -2.11
N LEU A 104 0.18 12.12 -2.04
CA LEU A 104 0.45 13.50 -2.46
C LEU A 104 0.74 13.60 -3.97
N LYS A 105 0.53 14.80 -4.55
CA LYS A 105 1.04 15.19 -5.87
C LYS A 105 0.56 14.33 -7.06
N GLY A 106 -0.72 13.91 -7.06
CA GLY A 106 -1.32 13.19 -8.18
C GLY A 106 -0.80 11.76 -8.37
N HIS A 107 -0.17 11.19 -7.34
CA HIS A 107 0.15 9.76 -7.31
C HIS A 107 -1.08 8.96 -6.92
N THR A 108 -1.20 7.77 -7.49
CA THR A 108 -2.34 6.89 -7.28
C THR A 108 -1.88 5.45 -7.09
N ILE A 109 -2.67 4.67 -6.37
CA ILE A 109 -2.59 3.21 -6.36
C ILE A 109 -3.27 2.76 -7.65
N LYS A 110 -2.46 2.41 -8.65
CA LYS A 110 -2.96 2.00 -9.97
C LYS A 110 -3.62 0.64 -9.90
N ARG A 111 -2.95 -0.30 -9.23
CA ARG A 111 -3.37 -1.70 -9.22
C ARG A 111 -2.96 -2.38 -7.93
N PHE A 112 -3.82 -3.23 -7.40
CA PHE A 112 -3.45 -4.16 -6.34
C PHE A 112 -3.93 -5.56 -6.71
N CYS A 113 -3.09 -6.54 -6.43
CA CYS A 113 -3.30 -7.93 -6.81
C CYS A 113 -3.05 -8.87 -5.64
N GLY A 114 -3.80 -9.97 -5.61
CA GLY A 114 -3.63 -11.08 -4.70
C GLY A 114 -3.35 -12.38 -5.47
N LEU A 115 -2.39 -13.18 -5.03
CA LEU A 115 -2.13 -14.51 -5.58
C LEU A 115 -2.98 -15.55 -4.84
N GLN A 116 -3.80 -16.32 -5.57
CA GLN A 116 -4.62 -17.40 -5.03
C GLN A 116 -4.43 -18.66 -5.88
N GLY A 117 -3.91 -19.74 -5.29
CA GLY A 117 -3.74 -21.02 -6.01
C GLY A 117 -2.86 -20.93 -7.26
N GLY A 118 -1.88 -20.02 -7.28
CA GLY A 118 -1.01 -19.76 -8.44
C GLY A 118 -1.59 -18.81 -9.49
N VAL A 119 -2.84 -18.37 -9.35
CA VAL A 119 -3.47 -17.38 -10.23
C VAL A 119 -3.49 -16.03 -9.55
N GLU A 120 -3.00 -15.01 -10.24
CA GLU A 120 -3.02 -13.64 -9.75
C GLU A 120 -4.32 -12.94 -10.15
N ARG A 121 -5.01 -12.39 -9.15
CA ARG A 121 -6.24 -11.61 -9.32
C ARG A 121 -5.98 -10.18 -8.92
N CYS A 122 -6.40 -9.22 -9.73
CA CYS A 122 -6.19 -7.79 -9.48
C CYS A 122 -7.52 -7.04 -9.45
N ASN A 123 -7.50 -5.79 -8.97
CA ASN A 123 -8.66 -4.90 -9.01
C ASN A 123 -9.13 -4.58 -10.44
N ASP A 124 -8.25 -4.65 -11.43
CA ASP A 124 -8.54 -4.43 -12.85
C ASP A 124 -8.75 -5.73 -13.65
N SER A 125 -8.86 -6.88 -12.99
CA SER A 125 -9.06 -8.16 -13.67
C SER A 125 -10.46 -8.26 -14.29
N ALA A 126 -10.53 -8.71 -15.54
CA ALA A 126 -11.79 -8.89 -16.27
C ALA A 126 -12.72 -9.93 -15.62
N PHE A 127 -12.15 -10.90 -14.88
CA PHE A 127 -12.91 -11.94 -14.19
C PHE A 127 -12.64 -11.88 -12.69
N ASN A 128 -13.70 -11.67 -11.91
CA ASN A 128 -13.68 -11.56 -10.46
C ASN A 128 -12.65 -10.53 -9.93
N PRO A 129 -12.82 -9.23 -10.23
CA PRO A 129 -11.95 -8.17 -9.74
C PRO A 129 -11.94 -8.12 -8.20
N ILE A 130 -10.86 -7.61 -7.65
CA ILE A 130 -10.72 -7.38 -6.21
C ILE A 130 -11.09 -5.92 -5.90
N ASP A 131 -12.16 -5.69 -5.15
CA ASP A 131 -12.57 -4.33 -4.78
C ASP A 131 -11.69 -3.73 -3.67
N SER A 132 -11.20 -4.57 -2.76
CA SER A 132 -10.29 -4.17 -1.70
C SER A 132 -9.41 -5.32 -1.25
N ILE A 133 -8.24 -4.97 -0.71
CA ILE A 133 -7.29 -5.91 -0.13
C ILE A 133 -6.86 -5.40 1.24
N ASN A 134 -6.86 -6.30 2.22
CA ASN A 134 -6.41 -6.09 3.58
C ASN A 134 -5.14 -6.90 3.78
N ILE A 135 -4.15 -6.32 4.43
CA ILE A 135 -2.92 -7.00 4.84
C ILE A 135 -2.83 -6.83 6.34
N VAL A 136 -3.09 -7.89 7.08
CA VAL A 136 -3.19 -7.88 8.54
C VAL A 136 -2.09 -8.75 9.15
N PHE A 137 -1.53 -8.27 10.25
CA PHE A 137 -0.57 -9.00 11.07
C PHE A 137 -1.14 -9.13 12.48
N GLU A 138 -1.13 -10.34 13.01
CA GLU A 138 -1.77 -10.71 14.27
C GLU A 138 -0.85 -11.65 15.04
N ARG A 139 -0.70 -11.44 16.34
CA ARG A 139 0.06 -12.37 17.19
C ARG A 139 -0.61 -13.74 17.26
N PRO A 140 0.14 -14.81 17.53
CA PRO A 140 1.60 -14.86 17.71
C PRO A 140 2.40 -14.97 16.40
N ASP A 141 1.72 -15.05 15.25
CA ASP A 141 2.33 -15.43 13.99
C ASP A 141 2.84 -14.21 13.19
N PRO A 142 4.11 -14.20 12.73
CA PRO A 142 4.65 -13.10 11.94
C PRO A 142 4.12 -13.06 10.50
N ASP A 143 3.31 -14.04 10.12
CA ASP A 143 2.76 -14.21 8.80
C ASP A 143 1.74 -13.11 8.48
N ALA A 144 1.76 -12.66 7.22
CA ALA A 144 0.79 -11.71 6.71
C ALA A 144 -0.50 -12.43 6.33
N ILE A 145 -1.61 -12.04 6.94
CA ILE A 145 -2.94 -12.51 6.56
C ILE A 145 -3.52 -11.54 5.54
N ILE A 146 -3.53 -11.98 4.28
CA ILE A 146 -3.93 -11.16 3.15
C ILE A 146 -5.34 -11.57 2.73
N THR A 147 -6.31 -10.66 2.86
CA THR A 147 -7.73 -10.96 2.59
C THR A 147 -8.39 -9.91 1.71
N SER A 148 -9.40 -10.28 0.93
CA SER A 148 -10.29 -9.31 0.28
C SER A 148 -11.50 -8.96 1.16
N SER A 149 -12.23 -7.89 0.80
CA SER A 149 -13.57 -7.62 1.36
C SER A 149 -14.54 -8.79 1.21
N ALA A 150 -14.35 -9.66 0.22
CA ALA A 150 -15.16 -10.86 -0.01
C ALA A 150 -14.70 -12.08 0.84
N GLY A 151 -13.58 -11.96 1.57
CA GLY A 151 -13.04 -13.04 2.39
C GLY A 151 -12.13 -14.03 1.69
N THR A 152 -11.76 -13.75 0.45
CA THR A 152 -10.75 -14.50 -0.27
C THR A 152 -9.39 -14.32 0.41
N ILE A 153 -8.70 -15.41 0.71
CA ILE A 153 -7.34 -15.39 1.26
C ILE A 153 -6.33 -15.50 0.11
N PHE A 154 -5.28 -14.69 0.17
CA PHE A 154 -4.20 -14.68 -0.81
C PHE A 154 -2.86 -15.06 -0.17
N SER A 155 -1.98 -15.71 -0.95
CA SER A 155 -0.64 -16.08 -0.50
C SER A 155 0.40 -14.97 -0.73
N ARG A 156 0.07 -13.97 -1.56
CA ARG A 156 0.90 -12.82 -1.89
C ARG A 156 0.01 -11.63 -2.24
N ALA A 157 0.39 -10.43 -1.82
CA ALA A 157 -0.19 -9.17 -2.25
C ALA A 157 0.85 -8.39 -3.06
N ARG A 158 0.42 -7.80 -4.17
CA ARG A 158 1.23 -6.88 -4.98
C ARG A 158 0.49 -5.58 -5.15
N ILE A 159 1.07 -4.49 -4.67
CA ILE A 159 0.52 -3.15 -4.74
C ILE A 159 1.36 -2.35 -5.73
N ILE A 160 0.73 -1.74 -6.72
CA ILE A 160 1.38 -0.95 -7.76
C ILE A 160 0.94 0.49 -7.60
N VAL A 161 1.91 1.35 -7.27
CA VAL A 161 1.74 2.80 -7.22
C VAL A 161 2.23 3.42 -8.53
N ALA A 162 1.50 4.41 -9.01
CA ALA A 162 1.80 5.13 -10.22
C ALA A 162 1.90 6.63 -9.96
N GLY A 163 2.85 7.27 -10.64
CA GLY A 163 2.96 8.72 -10.67
C GLY A 163 2.17 9.34 -11.84
N PRO A 164 1.93 10.66 -11.81
CA PRO A 164 1.20 11.37 -12.87
C PRO A 164 1.90 11.34 -14.24
N THR A 165 3.18 10.98 -14.27
CA THR A 165 3.99 10.85 -15.49
C THR A 165 4.05 9.42 -16.04
N GLY A 166 3.25 8.50 -15.49
CA GLY A 166 3.15 7.11 -15.95
C GLY A 166 4.24 6.16 -15.42
N GLY A 167 5.17 6.65 -14.59
CA GLY A 167 6.11 5.80 -13.88
C GLY A 167 5.37 4.92 -12.85
N GLU A 168 5.81 3.66 -12.72
CA GLU A 168 5.23 2.69 -11.80
C GLU A 168 6.29 2.12 -10.86
N ARG A 169 5.88 1.86 -9.62
CA ARG A 169 6.64 1.08 -8.64
C ARG A 169 5.71 0.07 -8.00
N GLN A 170 6.25 -1.09 -7.67
CA GLN A 170 5.48 -2.15 -7.04
C GLN A 170 6.04 -2.46 -5.65
N ILE A 171 5.14 -2.85 -4.76
CA ILE A 171 5.41 -3.33 -3.41
C ILE A 171 4.83 -4.73 -3.35
N VAL A 172 5.63 -5.70 -2.93
CA VAL A 172 5.22 -7.10 -2.83
C VAL A 172 5.30 -7.53 -1.36
N VAL A 173 4.18 -8.07 -0.87
CA VAL A 173 4.05 -8.65 0.46
C VAL A 173 3.72 -10.13 0.32
N GLU A 174 4.57 -10.98 0.86
CA GLU A 174 4.33 -12.42 0.91
C GLU A 174 3.53 -12.78 2.17
N SER A 175 2.78 -13.88 2.13
CA SER A 175 2.09 -14.45 3.30
C SER A 175 3.05 -14.79 4.45
N THR A 176 4.33 -15.01 4.19
CA THR A 176 5.37 -15.19 5.22
C THR A 176 5.78 -13.89 5.93
N GLY A 177 5.14 -12.76 5.60
CA GLY A 177 5.46 -11.44 6.16
C GLY A 177 6.66 -10.75 5.50
N GLN A 178 7.23 -11.31 4.43
CA GLN A 178 8.30 -10.64 3.66
C GLN A 178 7.74 -9.45 2.88
N ILE A 179 8.34 -8.27 3.07
CA ILE A 179 7.96 -7.03 2.37
C ILE A 179 9.14 -6.55 1.52
N SER A 180 8.92 -6.47 0.21
CA SER A 180 9.93 -6.06 -0.78
C SER A 180 9.43 -4.94 -1.69
N VAL A 181 10.36 -4.07 -2.10
CA VAL A 181 10.15 -2.99 -3.07
C VAL A 181 11.16 -3.20 -4.20
N PRO A 182 10.79 -3.97 -5.25
CA PRO A 182 11.66 -4.23 -6.39
C PRO A 182 11.80 -3.03 -7.36
#